data_AF-A0A4W5K585-F1
#
_entry.id   AF-A0A4W5K585-F1
#
_cell.length_a   1.000
_cell.length_b   1.000
_cell.length_c   1.000
_cell.angle_alpha   90.00
_cell.angle_beta   90.00
_cell.angle_gamma   90.00
#
_symmetry.space_group_name_H-M   'P 1'
#
loop_
_entity.id
_entity.type
_entity.pdbx_description
1 polymer ?
#
loop_
_entity_poly.entity_id
_entity_poly.type
_entity_poly.pdbx_seq_one_letter_code
_entity_poly.pdbx_strand_id
1 'polypeptide(L)'
;MNLHTHTCTHTHPPSPFSLSLYTEAELAVRRGQTPPIGPINLANDNARLDTSWETATGNGTYPGFALAGLVCYKTVERSINNSFQYLTDTDTATATASKPSYQISSKVITAFVSNPATDHLAQPVILTFKHLKV
;
A
#
# COMPACT_ATOMS: atom_id res chain seq x y z
N MET A 1 -15.89 19.39 -25.67
CA MET A 1 -14.95 18.50 -24.97
C MET A 1 -15.78 17.67 -23.99
N ASN A 2 -16.17 16.46 -24.39
CA ASN A 2 -17.13 15.63 -23.64
C ASN A 2 -16.39 14.64 -22.75
N LEU A 3 -16.52 14.79 -21.43
CA LEU A 3 -16.01 13.85 -20.44
C LEU A 3 -17.01 12.68 -20.35
N HIS A 4 -16.61 11.49 -20.82
CA HIS A 4 -17.38 10.27 -20.60
C HIS A 4 -17.09 9.75 -19.19
N THR A 5 -18.01 10.00 -18.25
CA THR A 5 -18.01 9.37 -16.94
C THR A 5 -18.63 7.98 -17.06
N HIS A 6 -17.82 6.92 -16.99
CA HIS A 6 -18.32 5.56 -16.85
C HIS A 6 -18.73 5.30 -15.39
N THR A 7 -20.03 5.36 -15.12
CA THR A 7 -20.62 4.86 -13.87
C THR A 7 -20.72 3.33 -13.93
N CYS A 8 -19.86 2.62 -13.20
CA CYS A 8 -20.01 1.18 -12.99
C CYS A 8 -20.67 0.92 -11.63
N THR A 9 -21.95 0.60 -11.65
CA THR A 9 -22.67 0.03 -10.50
C THR A 9 -22.54 -1.49 -10.55
N HIS A 10 -21.66 -2.07 -9.75
CA HIS A 10 -21.55 -3.54 -9.66
C HIS A 10 -22.03 -4.04 -8.29
N THR A 11 -23.19 -4.70 -8.31
CA THR A 11 -23.74 -5.52 -7.24
C THR A 11 -23.69 -6.98 -7.69
N HIS A 12 -22.52 -7.62 -7.52
CA HIS A 12 -22.34 -9.08 -7.62
C HIS A 12 -21.02 -9.42 -6.88
N PRO A 13 -20.93 -10.57 -6.15
CA PRO A 13 -19.74 -10.91 -5.38
C PRO A 13 -18.50 -10.99 -6.29
N PRO A 14 -17.31 -10.65 -5.76
CA PRO A 14 -16.09 -10.61 -6.55
C PRO A 14 -15.75 -12.01 -7.08
N SER A 15 -15.74 -12.14 -8.40
CA SER A 15 -15.19 -13.32 -9.09
C SER A 15 -13.65 -13.35 -8.94
N PRO A 16 -13.00 -14.52 -8.75
CA PRO A 16 -11.67 -14.61 -8.13
C PRO A 16 -10.44 -14.35 -9.02
N PHE A 17 -10.58 -13.85 -10.25
CA PHE A 17 -9.45 -13.84 -11.18
C PHE A 17 -9.15 -12.45 -11.76
N SER A 18 -8.37 -11.66 -11.01
CA SER A 18 -7.65 -10.50 -11.53
C SER A 18 -6.23 -10.93 -11.94
N LEU A 19 -6.05 -11.31 -13.21
CA LEU A 19 -4.75 -11.69 -13.79
C LEU A 19 -3.97 -10.44 -14.21
N SER A 20 -3.61 -9.59 -13.24
CA SER A 20 -2.56 -8.61 -13.47
C SER A 20 -1.21 -9.35 -13.53
N LEU A 21 -0.48 -9.20 -14.64
CA LEU A 21 0.85 -9.82 -14.83
C LEU A 21 1.89 -9.25 -13.86
N TYR A 22 1.73 -8.01 -13.42
CA TYR A 22 2.78 -7.26 -12.71
C TYR A 22 2.38 -6.81 -11.31
N THR A 23 1.10 -6.83 -10.99
CA THR A 23 0.56 -6.36 -9.70
C THR A 23 -0.48 -7.33 -9.14
N GLU A 24 -0.74 -7.19 -7.86
CA GLU A 24 -1.85 -7.82 -7.15
C GLU A 24 -2.46 -6.73 -6.26
N ALA A 25 -3.78 -6.60 -6.25
CA ALA A 25 -4.44 -5.48 -5.59
C ALA A 25 -5.61 -5.97 -4.74
N GLU A 26 -5.59 -5.58 -3.46
CA GLU A 26 -6.66 -5.76 -2.51
C GLU A 26 -7.30 -4.40 -2.25
N LEU A 27 -8.64 -4.33 -2.31
CA LEU A 27 -9.39 -3.08 -2.17
C LEU A 27 -10.58 -3.27 -1.23
N ALA A 28 -10.76 -2.33 -0.30
CA ALA A 28 -11.96 -2.19 0.49
C ALA A 28 -12.64 -0.86 0.15
N VAL A 29 -13.90 -0.93 -0.30
CA VAL A 29 -14.70 0.25 -0.63
C VAL A 29 -15.97 0.24 0.21
N ARG A 30 -16.29 1.37 0.83
CA ARG A 30 -17.59 1.59 1.48
C ARG A 30 -18.23 2.85 0.94
N ARG A 31 -19.53 2.76 0.65
CA ARG A 31 -20.37 3.88 0.20
C ARG A 31 -21.48 4.09 1.21
N GLY A 32 -21.86 5.34 1.47
CA GLY A 32 -22.89 5.65 2.45
C GLY A 32 -23.08 7.15 2.66
N GLN A 33 -24.07 7.50 3.46
CA GLN A 33 -24.31 8.90 3.86
C GLN A 33 -23.40 9.34 5.01
N THR A 34 -22.97 8.40 5.85
CA THR A 34 -22.12 8.64 7.01
C THR A 34 -20.76 7.96 6.83
N PRO A 35 -19.66 8.53 7.36
CA PRO A 35 -18.36 7.87 7.41
C PRO A 35 -18.47 6.46 8.00
N PRO A 36 -17.89 5.45 7.35
CA PRO A 36 -17.77 4.13 7.96
C PRO A 36 -16.82 4.18 9.15
N ILE A 37 -16.98 3.21 10.06
CA ILE A 37 -16.16 3.07 11.26
C ILE A 37 -15.63 1.64 11.39
N GLY A 38 -14.54 1.48 12.15
CA GLY A 38 -13.98 0.20 12.50
C GLY A 38 -12.83 -0.27 11.60
N PRO A 39 -12.32 -1.49 11.83
CA PRO A 39 -11.06 -1.95 11.25
C PRO A 39 -11.17 -2.32 9.77
N ILE A 40 -10.04 -2.17 9.08
CA ILE A 40 -9.79 -2.64 7.72
C ILE A 40 -8.57 -3.53 7.77
N ASN A 41 -8.70 -4.77 7.26
CA ASN A 41 -7.60 -5.70 7.09
C ASN A 41 -7.56 -6.11 5.61
N LEU A 42 -6.50 -5.73 4.90
CA LEU A 42 -6.25 -6.15 3.53
C LEU A 42 -4.97 -6.98 3.50
N ALA A 43 -5.00 -8.16 2.89
CA ALA A 43 -3.84 -9.03 2.88
C ALA A 43 -3.75 -9.81 1.57
N ASN A 44 -2.53 -9.99 1.10
CA ASN A 44 -2.18 -10.93 0.04
C ASN A 44 -1.07 -11.87 0.54
N ASP A 45 -0.52 -12.68 -0.35
CA ASP A 45 0.52 -13.63 0.00
C ASP A 45 1.82 -13.00 0.50
N ASN A 46 2.07 -11.71 0.25
CA ASN A 46 3.34 -11.06 0.52
C ASN A 46 3.26 -9.99 1.63
N ALA A 47 2.10 -9.37 1.81
CA ALA A 47 1.93 -8.29 2.77
C ALA A 47 0.51 -8.20 3.32
N ARG A 48 0.39 -7.56 4.48
CA ARG A 48 -0.86 -7.21 5.14
C ARG A 48 -0.85 -5.74 5.52
N LEU A 49 -1.97 -5.08 5.28
CA LEU A 49 -2.30 -3.72 5.69
C LEU A 49 -3.41 -3.79 6.73
N ASP A 50 -3.11 -3.30 7.93
CA ASP A 50 -4.07 -3.08 9.00
C ASP A 50 -4.26 -1.58 9.23
N THR A 51 -5.49 -1.13 9.08
CA THR A 51 -5.89 0.27 9.23
C THR A 51 -7.35 0.34 9.66
N SER A 52 -7.97 1.52 9.58
CA SER A 52 -9.34 1.77 9.99
C SER A 52 -10.09 2.63 9.00
N TRP A 53 -11.42 2.58 9.05
CA TRP A 53 -12.26 3.45 8.24
C TRP A 53 -12.15 4.92 8.64
N GLU A 54 -11.83 5.19 9.90
CA GLU A 54 -11.51 6.50 10.44
C GLU A 54 -10.25 7.07 9.76
N THR A 55 -9.19 6.26 9.64
CA THR A 55 -7.97 6.63 8.89
C THR A 55 -8.24 6.79 7.40
N ALA A 56 -9.05 5.89 6.81
CA ALA A 56 -9.34 5.89 5.39
C ALA A 56 -10.23 7.06 4.95
N THR A 57 -11.10 7.53 5.85
CA THR A 57 -11.99 8.67 5.61
C THR A 57 -11.31 10.00 5.99
N GLY A 58 -10.52 9.99 7.06
CA GLY A 58 -9.97 11.20 7.66
C GLY A 58 -11.03 12.05 8.34
N ASN A 59 -10.63 13.27 8.73
CA ASN A 59 -11.49 14.21 9.46
C ASN A 59 -12.11 15.29 8.54
N GLY A 60 -11.96 15.15 7.22
CA GLY A 60 -12.49 16.08 6.23
C GLY A 60 -13.96 15.85 5.90
N THR A 61 -14.49 16.65 4.97
CA THR A 61 -15.85 16.46 4.44
C THR A 61 -15.97 15.11 3.75
N TYR A 62 -16.90 14.27 4.22
CA TYR A 62 -17.11 12.94 3.67
C TYR A 62 -17.81 12.98 2.30
N PRO A 63 -17.20 12.47 1.22
CA PRO A 63 -17.76 12.56 -0.14
C PRO A 63 -18.82 11.49 -0.43
N GLY A 64 -19.28 10.73 0.58
CA GLY A 64 -20.23 9.63 0.43
C GLY A 64 -19.60 8.27 0.11
N PHE A 65 -18.26 8.19 0.11
CA PHE A 65 -17.53 6.94 0.01
C PHE A 65 -16.17 7.02 0.73
N ALA A 66 -15.66 5.86 1.15
CA ALA A 66 -14.32 5.66 1.65
C ALA A 66 -13.67 4.47 0.94
N LEU A 67 -12.36 4.54 0.76
CA LEU A 67 -11.54 3.55 0.06
C LEU A 67 -10.26 3.30 0.84
N ALA A 68 -9.86 2.04 0.93
CA ALA A 68 -8.52 1.62 1.29
C ALA A 68 -8.02 0.58 0.29
N GLY A 69 -6.73 0.59 -0.01
CA GLY A 69 -6.13 -0.31 -0.97
C GLY A 69 -4.71 -0.73 -0.61
N LEU A 70 -4.37 -1.95 -0.98
CA LEU A 70 -3.04 -2.54 -0.89
C LEU A 70 -2.67 -3.11 -2.26
N VAL A 71 -1.64 -2.56 -2.90
CA VAL A 71 -1.12 -3.02 -4.18
C VAL A 71 0.27 -3.60 -3.97
N CYS A 72 0.49 -4.84 -4.37
CA CYS A 72 1.79 -5.50 -4.37
C CYS A 72 2.35 -5.56 -5.79
N TYR A 73 3.62 -5.21 -5.96
CA TYR A 73 4.31 -5.32 -7.23
C TYR A 73 5.10 -6.64 -7.30
N LYS A 74 4.94 -7.38 -8.40
CA LYS A 74 5.46 -8.74 -8.51
C LYS A 74 6.96 -8.82 -8.79
N THR A 75 7.56 -7.79 -9.40
CA THR A 75 8.94 -7.85 -9.91
C THR A 75 9.84 -6.70 -9.45
N VAL A 76 9.28 -5.67 -8.83
CA VAL A 76 9.99 -4.41 -8.54
C VAL A 76 11.11 -4.64 -7.53
N GLU A 77 10.98 -5.62 -6.62
CA GLU A 77 12.04 -5.96 -5.65
C GLU A 77 13.37 -6.32 -6.33
N ARG A 78 13.34 -6.92 -7.53
CA ARG A 78 14.55 -7.32 -8.27
C ARG A 78 15.25 -6.12 -8.92
N SER A 79 14.49 -5.10 -9.31
CA SER A 79 15.01 -3.93 -10.02
C SER A 79 15.71 -2.93 -9.08
N ILE A 80 15.38 -2.92 -7.79
CA ILE A 80 15.85 -1.89 -6.86
C ILE A 80 17.08 -2.35 -6.06
N ASN A 81 17.48 -3.62 -6.17
CA ASN A 81 18.56 -4.17 -5.34
C ASN A 81 19.90 -3.43 -5.50
N ASN A 82 20.13 -2.82 -6.67
CA ASN A 82 21.33 -2.03 -6.94
C ASN A 82 21.16 -0.53 -6.66
N SER A 83 19.98 -0.07 -6.22
CA SER A 83 19.71 1.35 -6.00
C SER A 83 20.28 1.89 -4.68
N PHE A 84 20.65 1.00 -3.74
CA PHE A 84 21.17 1.40 -2.44
C PHE A 84 22.68 1.62 -2.40
N GLN A 85 23.35 1.61 -3.56
CA GLN A 85 24.80 1.81 -3.65
C GLN A 85 25.26 3.17 -3.10
N TYR A 86 24.38 4.16 -2.95
CA TYR A 86 24.72 5.46 -2.36
C TYR A 86 24.63 5.47 -0.83
N LEU A 87 23.97 4.48 -0.21
CA LEU A 87 23.94 4.38 1.25
C LEU A 87 25.32 3.95 1.75
N THR A 88 26.08 4.91 2.26
CA THR A 88 27.34 4.69 2.97
C THR A 88 27.12 4.97 4.44
N ASP A 89 27.54 4.04 5.32
CA ASP A 89 27.64 4.36 6.73
C ASP A 89 28.61 5.53 6.92
N THR A 90 28.15 6.59 7.59
CA THR A 90 28.96 7.76 7.94
C THR A 90 29.94 7.48 9.10
N ASP A 91 29.97 6.25 9.63
CA ASP A 91 30.88 5.86 10.70
C ASP A 91 32.24 5.39 10.13
N THR A 92 32.92 6.32 9.47
CA THR A 92 34.28 6.12 8.93
C THR A 92 35.34 6.21 10.03
N ALA A 93 35.29 5.33 11.03
CA ALA A 93 36.37 5.21 12.01
C ALA A 93 37.50 4.27 11.56
N THR A 94 37.34 3.49 10.48
CA THR A 94 38.42 2.65 9.94
C THR A 94 38.35 2.54 8.43
N ALA A 95 39.39 3.01 7.73
CA ALA A 95 39.56 2.99 6.27
C ALA A 95 39.68 1.57 5.63
N THR A 96 39.29 0.52 6.36
CA THR A 96 39.39 -0.89 5.97
C THR A 96 38.07 -1.65 6.04
N ALA A 97 36.96 -1.02 6.47
CA ALA A 97 35.66 -1.68 6.49
C ALA A 97 35.07 -1.75 5.07
N SER A 98 34.74 -2.96 4.60
CA SER A 98 34.00 -3.17 3.36
C SER A 98 32.67 -2.40 3.40
N LYS A 99 32.38 -1.64 2.35
CA LYS A 99 31.13 -0.88 2.23
C LYS A 99 29.92 -1.81 2.46
N PRO A 100 28.98 -1.47 3.37
CA PRO A 100 27.80 -2.28 3.60
C PRO A 100 26.98 -2.41 2.32
N SER A 101 26.46 -3.62 2.05
CA SER A 101 25.52 -3.87 0.97
C SER A 101 24.10 -3.91 1.52
N TYR A 102 23.21 -3.14 0.89
CA TYR A 102 21.81 -3.06 1.27
C TYR A 102 20.96 -3.69 0.17
N GLN A 103 20.01 -4.54 0.59
CA GLN A 103 19.11 -5.25 -0.30
C GLN A 103 17.67 -5.17 0.21
N ILE A 104 16.71 -5.21 -0.70
CA ILE A 104 15.30 -5.31 -0.32
C ILE A 104 15.01 -6.74 0.12
N SER A 105 14.43 -6.87 1.31
CA SER A 105 14.07 -8.16 1.90
C SER A 105 12.59 -8.51 1.77
N SER A 106 11.76 -7.69 1.10
CA SER A 106 10.32 -7.92 0.94
C SER A 106 9.82 -7.58 -0.47
N LYS A 107 8.55 -7.88 -0.76
CA LYS A 107 7.90 -7.25 -1.91
C LYS A 107 7.73 -5.75 -1.69
N VAL A 108 7.71 -5.01 -2.80
CA VAL A 108 7.36 -3.60 -2.81
C VAL A 108 5.83 -3.49 -2.87
N ILE A 109 5.27 -2.65 -2.03
CA ILE A 109 3.83 -2.42 -1.97
C ILE A 109 3.50 -0.93 -1.97
N THR A 110 2.30 -0.60 -2.40
CA THR A 110 1.66 0.71 -2.22
C THR A 110 0.40 0.51 -1.38
N ALA A 111 0.32 1.18 -0.24
CA ALA A 111 -0.91 1.33 0.51
C ALA A 111 -1.50 2.72 0.23
N PHE A 112 -2.81 2.79 0.03
CA PHE A 112 -3.49 4.07 -0.21
C PHE A 112 -4.88 4.09 0.39
N VAL A 113 -5.37 5.30 0.65
CA VAL A 113 -6.69 5.56 1.21
C VAL A 113 -7.35 6.74 0.52
N SER A 114 -8.66 6.88 0.67
CA SER A 114 -9.41 8.04 0.18
C SER A 114 -9.12 9.34 0.95
N ASN A 115 -8.59 9.25 2.17
CA ASN A 115 -8.24 10.42 2.97
C ASN A 115 -7.12 11.22 2.27
N PRO A 116 -7.37 12.47 1.86
CA PRO A 116 -6.36 13.28 1.18
C PRO A 116 -5.26 13.82 2.11
N ALA A 117 -5.46 13.78 3.43
CA ALA A 117 -4.53 14.29 4.43
C ALA A 117 -3.92 13.13 5.24
N THR A 118 -2.80 12.59 4.77
CA THR A 118 -2.11 11.44 5.39
C THR A 118 -0.82 11.79 6.11
N ASP A 119 -0.45 13.07 6.17
CA ASP A 119 0.80 13.51 6.80
C ASP A 119 0.80 13.26 8.32
N HIS A 120 -0.37 13.36 8.95
CA HIS A 120 -0.58 13.12 10.39
C HIS A 120 -1.85 12.32 10.62
N LEU A 121 -1.69 10.99 10.72
CA LEU A 121 -2.79 10.09 11.00
C LEU A 121 -3.05 9.98 12.50
N ALA A 122 -4.33 9.99 12.90
CA ALA A 122 -4.73 9.85 14.30
C ALA A 122 -4.47 8.43 14.85
N GLN A 123 -4.47 7.43 13.96
CA GLN A 123 -4.17 6.03 14.26
C GLN A 123 -3.04 5.56 13.36
N PRO A 124 -2.15 4.67 13.86
CA PRO A 124 -1.06 4.15 13.06
C PRO A 124 -1.60 3.24 11.94
N VAL A 125 -0.87 3.20 10.82
CA VAL A 125 -1.05 2.21 9.77
C VAL A 125 0.00 1.13 9.97
N ILE A 126 -0.43 -0.13 10.08
CA ILE A 126 0.49 -1.26 10.27
C ILE A 126 0.63 -2.00 8.95
N LEU A 127 1.87 -2.06 8.46
CA LEU A 127 2.25 -2.83 7.29
C LEU A 127 3.11 -4.01 7.74
N THR A 128 2.62 -5.21 7.52
CA THR A 128 3.35 -6.45 7.81
C THR A 128 3.81 -7.06 6.50
N PHE A 129 5.10 -7.38 6.38
CA PHE A 129 5.70 -7.94 5.19
C PHE A 129 6.22 -9.35 5.44
N LYS A 130 6.05 -10.23 4.48
CA LYS A 130 6.81 -11.49 4.44
C LYS A 130 8.18 -11.20 3.85
N HIS A 131 9.21 -11.76 4.49
CA HIS A 131 10.55 -11.74 3.92
C HIS A 131 10.59 -12.57 2.63
N LEU A 132 11.34 -12.09 1.64
CA LEU A 132 11.69 -12.88 0.46
C LEU A 132 12.49 -14.10 0.92
N LYS A 133 12.14 -15.29 0.42
CA LYS A 133 12.99 -16.48 0.61
C LYS A 133 14.28 -16.27 -0.18
N VAL A 134 15.41 -16.36 0.51
CA VAL A 134 16.75 -16.40 -0.09
C VAL A 134 17.08 -17.84 -0.45
#